data_AF-A0AAN6ZHR3-F1
#
_entry.id   AF-A0AAN6ZHR3-F1
#
_cell.length_a   1.000
_cell.length_b   1.000
_cell.length_c   1.000
_cell.angle_alpha   90.00
_cell.angle_beta   90.00
_cell.angle_gamma   90.00
#
_symmetry.space_group_name_H-M   'P 1'
#
loop_
_entity.id
_entity.type
_entity.pdbx_description
1 polymer ?
#
loop_
_entity_poly.entity_id
_entity_poly.type
_entity_poly.pdbx_seq_one_letter_code
_entity_poly.pdbx_strand_id
1 'polypeptide(L)'
;MAAAIAAVALVGRVQATEVALPPCLDPFQPFVYSGCFLEGSSQVLPYRSPAPSDGMTVEKCVAECKGNGYRYAGLVYYGNCYCGTTVLGTPAEESQCSYPCNGDSSEMCGGDKTFSIYQDPTFQPVEDATVEDYSPLGCWTDDSSLGRALTYRQDGVDGATLTTEKCLQSCRDGGFPFAGTEFGGECFCGVVIGNDTFAAPADECNMPCNGNAAQTCGGRSRLNLFVADELQSLQPCGYVPPVSSSTALPPVSTSVPSSSSAPPSTSAASTTSAPLTTAAPPTTTTKGAASTTSSSLCVSTTVVPPTCEWKCGKWCSTPLPDWSDVSSCKTAWSNCALQVASCFKGAGWPEVLDCFDFGEWCADVSSYCGSNPRGGCKKSDFWHRKPAKGHSPAKTTTVTTTCAPATSTSTKPAASSTTTTTTQCPIPTPTNLCHQPTNLWFGYGPGKPVGGIEMPVVTCNDLARDWPGYPFKGYTDTDSGRCRRYPRNGCTSACADACKDQYEDCVDVYAQGCKVRPRRSLGGDGGDNYFEFARAVDKRTYRWHDNYSGALGKCKAQYRDCLRVNRGVTGAGKCPRFGGW
;
A
#
# COMPACT_ATOMS: atom_id res chain seq x y z
N MET A 1 55.18 41.12 -10.36
CA MET A 1 53.93 41.90 -10.28
C MET A 1 52.94 41.19 -11.19
N ALA A 2 52.15 40.27 -10.65
CA ALA A 2 50.82 40.55 -10.09
C ALA A 2 49.78 40.84 -11.20
N ALA A 3 49.26 39.78 -11.80
CA ALA A 3 48.03 39.83 -12.61
C ALA A 3 46.87 39.37 -11.74
N ALA A 4 45.84 40.21 -11.59
CA ALA A 4 44.68 39.89 -10.78
C ALA A 4 43.74 38.94 -11.55
N ILE A 5 43.42 37.80 -10.95
CA ILE A 5 42.34 36.93 -11.43
C ILE A 5 41.10 37.26 -10.59
N ALA A 6 40.08 37.82 -11.25
CA ALA A 6 38.79 38.06 -10.62
C ALA A 6 38.08 36.72 -10.36
N ALA A 7 37.86 36.40 -9.09
CA ALA A 7 37.06 35.24 -8.71
C ALA A 7 35.58 35.56 -8.97
N VAL A 8 35.03 35.02 -10.07
CA VAL A 8 33.57 35.00 -10.27
C VAL A 8 32.98 34.00 -9.29
N ALA A 9 32.38 34.51 -8.23
CA ALA A 9 31.58 33.70 -7.32
C ALA A 9 30.33 33.21 -8.06
N LEU A 10 30.39 32.01 -8.63
CA LEU A 10 29.22 31.27 -9.04
C LEU A 10 28.41 30.92 -7.79
N VAL A 11 27.45 31.79 -7.47
CA VAL A 11 26.34 31.44 -6.58
C VAL A 11 25.63 30.27 -7.24
N GLY A 12 25.89 29.06 -6.74
CA GLY A 12 25.14 27.88 -7.13
C GLY A 12 23.68 28.15 -6.81
N ARG A 13 22.84 28.26 -7.86
CA ARG A 13 21.40 28.29 -7.66
C ARG A 13 21.03 26.99 -6.96
N VAL A 14 20.60 27.10 -5.70
CA VAL A 14 19.92 26.00 -5.02
C VAL A 14 18.59 25.83 -5.75
N GLN A 15 18.58 24.99 -6.78
CA GLN A 15 17.34 24.38 -7.20
C GLN A 15 16.95 23.45 -6.06
N ALA A 16 15.92 23.84 -5.31
CA ALA A 16 15.17 22.88 -4.53
C ALA A 16 14.63 21.85 -5.53
N THR A 17 15.28 20.70 -5.61
CA THR A 17 14.78 19.58 -6.41
C THR A 17 13.59 19.03 -5.67
N GLU A 18 12.39 19.43 -6.09
CA GLU A 18 11.15 18.82 -5.58
C GLU A 18 11.23 17.31 -5.81
N VAL A 19 11.01 16.55 -4.73
CA VAL A 19 11.04 15.09 -4.79
C VAL A 19 9.75 14.63 -5.47
N ALA A 20 9.83 14.38 -6.78
CA ALA A 20 8.73 13.79 -7.52
C ALA A 20 8.50 12.35 -7.04
N LEU A 21 7.34 12.11 -6.41
CA LEU A 21 6.88 10.76 -6.07
C LEU A 21 6.20 10.13 -7.30
N PRO A 22 6.21 8.79 -7.42
CA PRO A 22 5.63 8.12 -8.57
C PRO A 22 4.10 8.32 -8.65
N PRO A 23 3.52 8.34 -9.86
CA PRO A 23 2.07 8.40 -10.04
C PRO A 23 1.37 7.15 -9.50
N CYS A 24 0.07 7.27 -9.22
CA CYS A 24 -0.78 6.15 -8.81
C CYS A 24 -0.75 5.00 -9.83
N LEU A 25 -0.40 3.81 -9.37
CA LEU A 25 -0.42 2.57 -10.18
C LEU A 25 -1.59 1.64 -9.82
N ASP A 26 -2.20 1.84 -8.66
CA ASP A 26 -3.38 1.10 -8.19
C ASP A 26 -4.69 1.80 -8.61
N PRO A 27 -5.84 1.11 -8.66
CA PRO A 27 -7.14 1.73 -8.93
C PRO A 27 -7.51 2.76 -7.86
N PHE A 28 -7.92 3.96 -8.29
CA PHE A 28 -8.31 5.07 -7.42
C PHE A 28 -9.58 5.75 -7.94
N GLN A 29 -10.30 6.53 -7.11
CA GLN A 29 -11.39 7.38 -7.58
C GLN A 29 -10.84 8.53 -8.44
N PRO A 30 -11.17 8.61 -9.74
CA PRO A 30 -10.70 9.68 -10.62
C PRO A 30 -11.13 11.06 -10.12
N PHE A 31 -10.32 12.07 -10.39
CA PHE A 31 -10.69 13.45 -10.07
C PHE A 31 -11.85 13.90 -10.97
N VAL A 32 -12.69 14.76 -10.42
CA VAL A 32 -13.86 15.32 -11.12
C VAL A 32 -13.50 16.70 -11.66
N TYR A 33 -13.88 16.98 -12.91
CA TYR A 33 -13.68 18.31 -13.49
C TYR A 33 -14.37 19.38 -12.64
N SER A 34 -13.62 20.43 -12.31
CA SER A 34 -14.01 21.49 -11.37
C SER A 34 -14.12 22.87 -12.02
N GLY A 35 -13.83 22.97 -13.32
CA GLY A 35 -14.00 24.19 -14.12
C GLY A 35 -12.72 24.72 -14.75
N CYS A 36 -12.89 25.74 -15.58
CA CYS A 36 -11.82 26.48 -16.22
C CYS A 36 -11.34 27.67 -15.36
N PHE A 37 -10.02 27.83 -15.19
CA PHE A 37 -9.42 28.90 -14.37
C PHE A 37 -8.30 29.63 -15.11
N LEU A 38 -8.28 30.97 -15.06
CA LEU A 38 -7.23 31.80 -15.63
C LEU A 38 -6.07 31.98 -14.64
N GLU A 39 -4.83 31.95 -15.15
CA GLU A 39 -3.64 32.31 -14.39
C GLU A 39 -3.65 33.80 -13.99
N GLY A 40 -3.57 34.04 -12.68
CA GLY A 40 -3.61 35.38 -12.08
C GLY A 40 -2.22 35.99 -11.89
N SER A 41 -2.06 36.79 -10.84
CA SER A 41 -0.75 37.31 -10.41
C SER A 41 0.12 36.27 -9.68
N SER A 42 -0.46 35.12 -9.35
CA SER A 42 0.19 33.95 -8.76
C SER A 42 -0.16 32.71 -9.57
N GLN A 43 0.72 31.71 -9.54
CA GLN A 43 0.55 30.46 -10.26
C GLN A 43 -0.68 29.70 -9.74
N VAL A 44 -1.56 29.22 -10.63
CA VAL A 44 -2.86 28.62 -10.27
C VAL A 44 -2.71 27.40 -9.35
N LEU A 45 -1.71 26.57 -9.67
CA LEU A 45 -1.28 25.39 -8.92
C LEU A 45 0.25 25.41 -8.79
N PRO A 46 0.82 25.30 -7.57
CA PRO A 46 2.23 25.59 -7.33
C PRO A 46 3.19 24.52 -7.85
N TYR A 47 2.81 23.23 -7.81
CA TYR A 47 3.67 22.13 -8.27
C TYR A 47 3.55 21.97 -9.78
N ARG A 48 4.67 22.00 -10.52
CA ARG A 48 4.69 21.58 -11.93
C ARG A 48 5.16 20.13 -12.00
N SER A 49 4.34 19.26 -12.58
CA SER A 49 4.74 17.87 -12.78
C SER A 49 5.96 17.78 -13.72
N PRO A 50 6.93 16.91 -13.43
CA PRO A 50 8.05 16.62 -14.32
C PRO A 50 7.67 15.71 -15.49
N ALA A 51 6.46 15.15 -15.53
CA ALA A 51 6.03 14.29 -16.63
C ALA A 51 6.04 15.05 -17.97
N PRO A 52 6.43 14.39 -19.07
CA PRO A 52 6.44 15.02 -20.37
C PRO A 52 5.02 15.37 -20.81
N SER A 53 4.85 16.59 -21.35
CA SER A 53 3.60 17.01 -21.99
C SER A 53 3.31 16.22 -23.28
N ASP A 54 4.32 15.55 -23.83
CA ASP A 54 4.21 14.70 -25.02
C ASP A 54 3.37 13.46 -24.68
N GLY A 55 2.18 13.38 -25.28
CA GLY A 55 1.24 12.29 -25.00
C GLY A 55 0.53 12.39 -23.65
N MET A 56 0.46 13.57 -23.01
CA MET A 56 -0.31 13.76 -21.77
C MET A 56 -1.82 13.55 -21.97
N THR A 57 -2.48 12.94 -20.99
CA THR A 57 -3.95 12.82 -20.88
C THR A 57 -4.37 13.31 -19.48
N VAL A 58 -5.65 13.56 -19.29
CA VAL A 58 -6.23 13.95 -17.99
C VAL A 58 -5.91 12.91 -16.92
N GLU A 59 -6.06 11.61 -17.22
CA GLU A 59 -5.82 10.52 -16.27
C GLU A 59 -4.37 10.46 -15.83
N LYS A 60 -3.41 10.74 -16.73
CA LYS A 60 -1.99 10.75 -16.40
C LYS A 60 -1.66 11.85 -15.39
N CYS A 61 -2.14 13.07 -15.64
CA CYS A 61 -1.92 14.19 -14.72
C CYS A 61 -2.64 13.96 -13.38
N VAL A 62 -3.89 13.50 -13.41
CA VAL A 62 -4.67 13.16 -12.22
C VAL A 62 -4.01 12.05 -11.39
N ALA A 63 -3.52 10.97 -12.03
CA ALA A 63 -2.81 9.89 -11.35
C ALA A 63 -1.48 10.36 -10.74
N GLU A 64 -0.78 11.30 -11.37
CA GLU A 64 0.44 11.88 -10.82
C GLU A 64 0.14 12.78 -9.61
N CYS A 65 -0.81 13.71 -9.73
CA CYS A 65 -1.18 14.60 -8.64
C CYS A 65 -1.72 13.84 -7.43
N LYS A 66 -2.61 12.85 -7.64
CA LYS A 66 -3.10 11.98 -6.56
C LYS A 66 -1.98 11.13 -5.94
N GLY A 67 -1.03 10.66 -6.75
CA GLY A 67 0.12 9.86 -6.29
C GLY A 67 1.07 10.66 -5.40
N ASN A 68 1.14 11.97 -5.64
CA ASN A 68 1.88 12.92 -4.83
C ASN A 68 1.03 13.57 -3.70
N GLY A 69 -0.19 13.08 -3.44
CA GLY A 69 -1.04 13.55 -2.34
C GLY A 69 -1.72 14.91 -2.56
N TYR A 70 -1.72 15.45 -3.78
CA TYR A 70 -2.39 16.71 -4.09
C TYR A 70 -3.91 16.54 -4.29
N ARG A 71 -4.67 17.54 -3.82
CA ARG A 71 -6.13 17.60 -3.97
C ARG A 71 -6.58 17.98 -5.38
N TYR A 72 -5.79 18.79 -6.08
CA TYR A 72 -6.10 19.31 -7.40
C TYR A 72 -5.03 18.93 -8.41
N ALA A 73 -5.50 18.62 -9.62
CA ALA A 73 -4.71 18.49 -10.83
C ALA A 73 -5.17 19.57 -11.83
N GLY A 74 -4.25 20.14 -12.59
CA GLY A 74 -4.55 21.17 -13.58
C GLY A 74 -3.75 20.95 -14.84
N LEU A 75 -4.42 21.02 -15.98
CA LEU A 75 -3.79 20.90 -17.30
C LEU A 75 -3.91 22.22 -18.04
N VAL A 76 -2.80 22.73 -18.57
CA VAL A 76 -2.70 23.96 -19.36
C VAL A 76 -1.90 23.70 -20.63
N TYR A 77 -2.20 24.44 -21.71
CA TYR A 77 -1.44 24.43 -22.96
C TYR A 77 -1.15 23.00 -23.48
N TYR A 78 -2.21 22.29 -23.91
CA TYR A 78 -2.18 20.94 -24.49
C TYR A 78 -1.71 19.79 -23.56
N GLY A 79 -1.47 20.07 -22.27
CA GLY A 79 -1.17 19.04 -21.27
C GLY A 79 0.14 19.24 -20.51
N ASN A 80 0.50 20.48 -20.16
CA ASN A 80 1.41 20.71 -19.04
C ASN A 80 0.64 20.43 -17.75
N CYS A 81 1.06 19.41 -17.00
CA CYS A 81 0.42 19.03 -15.75
C CYS A 81 0.96 19.84 -14.56
N TYR A 82 0.06 20.28 -13.70
CA TYR A 82 0.35 20.95 -12.43
C TYR A 82 -0.53 20.37 -11.32
N CYS A 83 -0.07 20.44 -10.09
CA CYS A 83 -0.76 19.92 -8.92
C CYS A 83 -0.79 20.93 -7.76
N GLY A 84 -1.79 20.82 -6.89
CA GLY A 84 -1.89 21.70 -5.71
C GLY A 84 -2.91 21.26 -4.68
N THR A 85 -2.87 21.91 -3.53
CA THR A 85 -3.82 21.76 -2.42
C THR A 85 -4.98 22.75 -2.49
N THR A 86 -4.76 23.89 -3.14
CA THR A 86 -5.71 24.97 -3.37
C THR A 86 -5.60 25.47 -4.81
N VAL A 87 -6.60 26.21 -5.29
CA VAL A 87 -6.65 26.81 -6.63
C VAL A 87 -6.62 28.33 -6.47
N LEU A 88 -5.55 28.98 -6.92
CA LEU A 88 -5.33 30.43 -6.73
C LEU A 88 -5.73 31.28 -7.96
N GLY A 89 -6.31 30.66 -9.00
CA GLY A 89 -6.77 31.31 -10.22
C GLY A 89 -8.20 31.85 -10.12
N THR A 90 -8.56 32.78 -11.00
CA THR A 90 -9.96 33.25 -11.15
C THR A 90 -10.72 32.36 -12.13
N PRO A 91 -12.01 32.04 -11.91
CA PRO A 91 -12.83 31.35 -12.89
C PRO A 91 -12.80 32.02 -14.27
N ALA A 92 -12.74 31.21 -15.32
CA ALA A 92 -12.67 31.62 -16.71
C ALA A 92 -13.85 31.03 -17.52
N GLU A 93 -14.07 31.53 -18.73
CA GLU A 93 -15.08 30.95 -19.61
C GLU A 93 -14.64 29.55 -20.07
N GLU A 94 -15.52 28.55 -19.98
CA GLU A 94 -15.21 27.15 -20.33
C GLU A 94 -14.67 27.00 -21.77
N SER A 95 -15.10 27.87 -22.68
CA SER A 95 -14.58 27.94 -24.06
C SER A 95 -13.08 28.23 -24.15
N GLN A 96 -12.47 28.81 -23.11
CA GLN A 96 -11.03 29.07 -23.01
C GLN A 96 -10.23 27.84 -22.55
N CYS A 97 -10.88 26.79 -22.04
CA CYS A 97 -10.26 25.51 -21.68
C CYS A 97 -10.56 24.43 -22.73
N SER A 98 -10.33 24.75 -24.00
CA SER A 98 -10.73 23.95 -25.16
C SER A 98 -9.56 23.37 -25.97
N TYR A 99 -8.33 23.44 -25.47
CA TYR A 99 -7.17 22.85 -26.16
C TYR A 99 -7.16 21.34 -25.94
N PRO A 100 -7.08 20.52 -26.99
CA PRO A 100 -7.05 19.07 -26.85
C PRO A 100 -5.78 18.60 -26.13
N CYS A 101 -5.88 17.47 -25.43
CA CYS A 101 -4.71 16.84 -24.82
C CYS A 101 -3.77 16.23 -25.88
N ASN A 102 -2.46 16.37 -25.71
CA ASN A 102 -1.45 15.81 -26.62
C ASN A 102 -1.48 14.27 -26.72
N GLY A 103 -2.01 13.57 -25.72
CA GLY A 103 -2.13 12.11 -25.67
C GLY A 103 -3.49 11.57 -26.11
N ASP A 104 -4.55 12.35 -25.96
CA ASP A 104 -5.89 12.03 -26.45
C ASP A 104 -6.62 13.31 -26.87
N SER A 105 -6.89 13.44 -28.17
CA SER A 105 -7.55 14.62 -28.72
C SER A 105 -9.05 14.71 -28.42
N SER A 106 -9.63 13.73 -27.72
CA SER A 106 -11.02 13.77 -27.23
C SER A 106 -11.16 14.41 -25.85
N GLU A 107 -10.04 14.61 -25.14
CA GLU A 107 -9.95 15.26 -23.83
C GLU A 107 -9.51 16.72 -23.94
N MET A 108 -9.81 17.52 -22.92
CA MET A 108 -9.44 18.94 -22.83
C MET A 108 -8.36 19.18 -21.78
N CYS A 109 -7.30 19.88 -22.19
CA CYS A 109 -6.08 20.14 -21.42
C CYS A 109 -5.82 21.65 -21.27
N GLY A 110 -6.83 22.40 -20.84
CA GLY A 110 -6.77 23.85 -20.62
C GLY A 110 -6.74 24.66 -21.92
N GLY A 111 -5.98 25.75 -21.92
CA GLY A 111 -5.81 26.64 -23.07
C GLY A 111 -4.57 27.53 -22.94
N ASP A 112 -4.61 28.72 -23.54
CA ASP A 112 -3.57 29.73 -23.38
C ASP A 112 -3.72 30.43 -22.01
N LYS A 113 -2.89 30.02 -21.04
CA LYS A 113 -2.88 30.45 -19.63
C LYS A 113 -4.15 30.11 -18.83
N THR A 114 -5.02 29.26 -19.38
CA THR A 114 -6.22 28.74 -18.74
C THR A 114 -6.04 27.27 -18.40
N PHE A 115 -6.39 26.90 -17.18
CA PHE A 115 -6.23 25.56 -16.62
C PHE A 115 -7.59 24.85 -16.59
N SER A 116 -7.65 23.66 -17.19
CA SER A 116 -8.70 22.69 -16.87
C SER A 116 -8.38 22.08 -15.50
N ILE A 117 -9.14 22.45 -14.47
CA ILE A 117 -8.90 21.97 -13.09
C ILE A 117 -9.76 20.74 -12.80
N TYR A 118 -9.16 19.76 -12.14
CA TYR A 118 -9.79 18.54 -11.66
C TYR A 118 -9.52 18.41 -10.15
N GLN A 119 -10.53 18.01 -9.37
CA GLN A 119 -10.46 17.87 -7.92
C GLN A 119 -10.66 16.42 -7.50
N ASP A 120 -9.89 15.98 -6.51
CA ASP A 120 -10.14 14.74 -5.80
C ASP A 120 -11.39 14.86 -4.90
N PRO A 121 -12.48 14.12 -5.15
CA PRO A 121 -13.68 14.15 -4.32
C PRO A 121 -13.49 13.46 -2.95
N THR A 122 -12.34 12.85 -2.70
CA THR A 122 -12.07 12.08 -1.47
C THR A 122 -11.38 12.88 -0.36
N PHE A 123 -11.08 14.17 -0.56
CA PHE A 123 -10.64 15.07 0.51
C PHE A 123 -11.84 15.71 1.21
N GLN A 124 -11.79 15.82 2.54
CA GLN A 124 -12.78 16.62 3.29
C GLN A 124 -12.69 18.10 2.92
N PRO A 125 -13.74 18.93 3.12
CA PRO A 125 -13.66 20.38 2.90
C PRO A 125 -12.57 21.02 3.78
N VAL A 126 -11.70 21.86 3.19
CA VAL A 126 -10.63 22.57 3.97
C VAL A 126 -11.23 23.50 5.02
N GLU A 127 -12.42 24.04 4.74
CA GLU A 127 -13.18 24.92 5.64
C GLU A 127 -13.48 24.26 7.00
N ASP A 128 -13.64 22.92 7.04
CA ASP A 128 -14.05 22.19 8.25
C ASP A 128 -12.89 21.96 9.23
N ALA A 129 -11.65 21.88 8.74
CA ALA A 129 -10.45 21.68 9.56
C ALA A 129 -10.06 22.96 10.32
N THR A 130 -9.40 22.84 11.48
CA THR A 130 -8.86 23.95 12.27
C THR A 130 -7.37 23.76 12.58
N VAL A 131 -6.78 24.68 13.37
CA VAL A 131 -5.37 24.57 13.80
C VAL A 131 -5.19 23.45 14.83
N GLU A 132 -6.25 23.16 15.60
CA GLU A 132 -6.27 22.14 16.65
C GLU A 132 -6.20 20.70 16.11
N ASP A 133 -6.56 20.47 14.85
CA ASP A 133 -6.48 19.14 14.21
C ASP A 133 -5.04 18.72 13.89
N TYR A 134 -4.08 19.66 13.92
CA TYR A 134 -2.67 19.39 13.70
C TYR A 134 -2.04 18.69 14.92
N SER A 135 -2.03 17.37 14.86
CA SER A 135 -1.36 16.53 15.84
C SER A 135 0.17 16.56 15.68
N PRO A 136 0.96 16.71 16.76
CA PRO A 136 2.41 16.73 16.67
C PRO A 136 2.97 15.32 16.36
N LEU A 137 3.77 15.22 15.31
CA LEU A 137 4.57 14.03 14.95
C LEU A 137 5.97 14.04 15.58
N GLY A 138 6.35 15.11 16.29
CA GLY A 138 7.63 15.23 17.00
C GLY A 138 8.76 15.82 16.16
N CYS A 139 10.00 15.48 16.49
CA CYS A 139 11.19 16.01 15.86
C CYS A 139 11.64 15.15 14.67
N TRP A 140 11.94 15.77 13.53
CA TRP A 140 12.33 15.10 12.28
C TRP A 140 13.54 15.77 11.63
N THR A 141 14.31 15.02 10.83
CA THR A 141 15.48 15.50 10.10
C THR A 141 15.10 16.32 8.86
N ASP A 142 15.75 17.46 8.66
CA ASP A 142 15.64 18.30 7.44
C ASP A 142 17.02 18.63 6.84
N ASP A 143 17.88 17.60 6.79
CA ASP A 143 19.26 17.61 6.24
C ASP A 143 19.47 16.52 5.15
N SER A 144 18.44 16.21 4.36
CA SER A 144 18.58 15.20 3.30
C SER A 144 19.32 15.72 2.06
N SER A 145 20.01 14.82 1.34
CA SER A 145 20.59 15.10 0.02
C SER A 145 19.60 14.99 -1.14
N LEU A 146 18.34 14.62 -0.87
CA LEU A 146 17.28 14.45 -1.88
C LEU A 146 16.31 15.63 -1.93
N GLY A 147 16.20 16.41 -0.84
CA GLY A 147 15.29 17.54 -0.72
C GLY A 147 15.01 17.91 0.74
N ARG A 148 14.03 18.80 0.92
CA ARG A 148 13.52 19.21 2.23
C ARG A 148 12.56 18.15 2.79
N ALA A 149 12.39 18.13 4.12
CA ALA A 149 11.36 17.31 4.77
C ALA A 149 9.94 17.75 4.35
N LEU A 150 9.72 19.06 4.23
CA LEU A 150 8.52 19.67 3.66
C LEU A 150 8.90 20.71 2.61
N THR A 151 8.27 20.64 1.43
CA THR A 151 8.67 21.41 0.24
C THR A 151 8.36 22.92 0.34
N TYR A 152 7.21 23.30 0.92
CA TYR A 152 6.65 24.64 0.75
C TYR A 152 6.97 25.56 1.93
N ARG A 153 8.09 26.29 1.84
CA ARG A 153 8.42 27.38 2.78
C ARG A 153 7.33 28.46 2.74
N GLN A 154 6.83 28.86 3.90
CA GLN A 154 5.81 29.89 4.03
C GLN A 154 6.44 31.28 4.21
N ASP A 155 6.97 31.82 3.11
CA ASP A 155 7.66 33.13 3.10
C ASP A 155 6.75 34.32 3.51
N GLY A 156 5.43 34.14 3.47
CA GLY A 156 4.45 35.11 3.98
C GLY A 156 4.31 35.15 5.51
N VAL A 157 4.87 34.18 6.24
CA VAL A 157 4.85 34.15 7.70
C VAL A 157 6.09 34.88 8.22
N ASP A 158 5.88 35.95 9.00
CA ASP A 158 6.98 36.72 9.60
C ASP A 158 7.78 35.87 10.61
N GLY A 159 8.97 35.45 10.18
CA GLY A 159 9.90 34.66 10.97
C GLY A 159 10.41 35.35 12.24
N ALA A 160 10.35 36.68 12.34
CA ALA A 160 10.71 37.40 13.57
C ALA A 160 9.64 37.25 14.67
N THR A 161 8.39 36.95 14.29
CA THR A 161 7.27 36.75 15.23
C THR A 161 6.62 35.37 15.11
N LEU A 162 7.34 34.39 14.56
CA LEU A 162 6.84 33.03 14.37
C LEU A 162 6.42 32.37 15.70
N THR A 163 5.24 31.77 15.71
CA THR A 163 4.82 30.78 16.72
C THR A 163 4.43 29.50 15.99
N THR A 164 4.26 28.40 16.72
CA THR A 164 3.78 27.14 16.13
C THR A 164 2.42 27.35 15.44
N GLU A 165 1.48 27.99 16.13
CA GLU A 165 0.11 28.23 15.64
C GLU A 165 0.08 29.06 14.35
N LYS A 166 0.96 30.07 14.21
CA LYS A 166 1.07 30.84 12.95
C LYS A 166 1.49 29.97 11.77
N CYS A 167 2.37 28.99 12.00
CA CYS A 167 2.77 28.07 10.95
C CYS A 167 1.63 27.09 10.59
N LEU A 168 1.00 26.49 11.60
CA LEU A 168 -0.14 25.59 11.41
C LEU A 168 -1.30 26.29 10.67
N GLN A 169 -1.63 27.53 11.05
CA GLN A 169 -2.62 28.35 10.36
C GLN A 169 -2.26 28.59 8.89
N SER A 170 -1.01 28.96 8.58
CA SER A 170 -0.55 29.17 7.20
C SER A 170 -0.64 27.89 6.36
N CYS A 171 -0.32 26.73 6.94
CA CYS A 171 -0.43 25.45 6.25
C CYS A 171 -1.90 25.02 6.07
N ARG A 172 -2.76 25.24 7.07
CA ARG A 172 -4.21 25.03 7.01
C ARG A 172 -4.85 25.83 5.90
N ASP A 173 -4.57 27.14 5.85
CA ASP A 173 -5.14 28.04 4.83
C ASP A 173 -4.58 27.75 3.43
N GLY A 174 -3.37 27.17 3.36
CA GLY A 174 -2.82 26.54 2.15
C GLY A 174 -3.36 25.15 1.83
N GLY A 175 -4.24 24.56 2.64
CA GLY A 175 -4.82 23.23 2.44
C GLY A 175 -3.82 22.06 2.57
N PHE A 176 -2.70 22.26 3.26
CA PHE A 176 -1.65 21.25 3.41
C PHE A 176 -1.91 20.35 4.63
N PRO A 177 -1.85 19.00 4.52
CA PRO A 177 -1.96 18.12 5.67
C PRO A 177 -0.73 18.13 6.59
N PHE A 178 0.46 18.50 6.10
CA PHE A 178 1.66 18.57 6.92
C PHE A 178 2.15 20.01 7.12
N ALA A 179 2.55 20.32 8.34
CA ALA A 179 3.13 21.59 8.74
C ALA A 179 4.39 21.35 9.58
N GLY A 180 5.36 22.24 9.51
CA GLY A 180 6.59 22.10 10.28
C GLY A 180 7.32 23.41 10.54
N THR A 181 7.88 23.52 11.75
CA THR A 181 8.68 24.68 12.18
C THR A 181 10.15 24.31 12.31
N GLU A 182 11.03 25.15 11.76
CA GLU A 182 12.48 24.99 11.82
C GLU A 182 13.16 26.27 12.32
N PHE A 183 14.34 26.11 12.91
CA PHE A 183 15.31 27.17 13.21
C PHE A 183 14.76 28.37 14.02
N GLY A 184 13.70 28.17 14.81
CA GLY A 184 13.05 29.21 15.61
C GLY A 184 12.16 30.18 14.83
N GLY A 185 12.35 30.31 13.52
CA GLY A 185 11.77 31.38 12.70
C GLY A 185 11.36 30.98 11.29
N GLU A 186 11.39 29.69 10.94
CA GLU A 186 11.01 29.21 9.62
C GLU A 186 9.79 28.27 9.68
N CYS A 187 8.91 28.38 8.68
CA CYS A 187 7.70 27.58 8.56
C CYS A 187 7.66 26.90 7.19
N PHE A 188 7.27 25.62 7.17
CA PHE A 188 7.18 24.79 5.97
C PHE A 188 5.89 23.98 5.98
N CYS A 189 5.31 23.76 4.81
CA CYS A 189 4.12 22.92 4.62
C CYS A 189 4.36 21.86 3.54
N GLY A 190 3.55 20.81 3.54
CA GLY A 190 3.61 19.77 2.50
C GLY A 190 2.35 18.91 2.42
N VAL A 191 2.18 18.26 1.28
CA VAL A 191 1.19 17.18 1.07
C VAL A 191 1.72 15.80 1.42
N VAL A 192 3.05 15.67 1.45
CA VAL A 192 3.82 14.47 1.75
C VAL A 192 5.08 14.87 2.51
N ILE A 193 5.66 13.92 3.24
CA ILE A 193 6.98 14.06 3.85
C ILE A 193 8.03 13.62 2.81
N GLY A 194 9.12 14.38 2.68
CA GLY A 194 10.21 14.08 1.76
C GLY A 194 10.88 12.73 2.01
N ASN A 195 11.40 12.10 0.95
CA ASN A 195 12.22 10.90 1.07
C ASN A 195 13.52 11.20 1.85
N ASP A 196 14.07 10.17 2.52
CA ASP A 196 15.21 10.29 3.43
C ASP A 196 14.99 11.25 4.64
N THR A 197 13.72 11.50 5.02
CA THR A 197 13.34 12.17 6.27
C THR A 197 13.07 11.14 7.38
N PHE A 198 13.71 11.31 8.54
CA PHE A 198 13.67 10.37 9.66
C PHE A 198 13.32 11.09 10.97
N ALA A 199 12.70 10.36 11.91
CA ALA A 199 12.52 10.86 13.27
C ALA A 199 13.87 11.09 13.95
N ALA A 200 14.00 12.23 14.61
CA ALA A 200 15.17 12.67 15.35
C ALA A 200 14.88 12.72 16.87
N PRO A 201 15.91 12.71 17.74
CA PRO A 201 15.73 12.94 19.17
C PRO A 201 15.01 14.27 19.45
N ALA A 202 14.06 14.26 20.38
CA ALA A 202 13.22 15.45 20.64
C ALA A 202 14.02 16.66 21.15
N ASP A 203 15.16 16.42 21.79
CA ASP A 203 16.12 17.44 22.24
C ASP A 203 16.91 18.08 21.10
N GLU A 204 16.87 17.53 19.87
CA GLU A 204 17.41 18.20 18.67
C GLU A 204 16.43 19.23 18.08
N CYS A 205 15.15 19.23 18.50
CA CYS A 205 14.14 20.24 18.14
C CYS A 205 13.79 21.17 19.33
N ASN A 206 14.80 21.60 20.06
CA ASN A 206 14.65 22.38 21.30
C ASN A 206 14.79 23.90 21.14
N MET A 207 14.92 24.44 19.91
CA MET A 207 15.08 25.88 19.74
C MET A 207 13.76 26.62 19.97
N PRO A 208 13.76 27.73 20.74
CA PRO A 208 12.55 28.49 21.02
C PRO A 208 12.00 29.16 19.75
N CYS A 209 10.68 29.27 19.65
CA CYS A 209 10.04 30.08 18.60
C CYS A 209 10.33 31.58 18.83
N ASN A 210 10.69 32.31 17.76
CA ASN A 210 11.05 33.72 17.83
C ASN A 210 9.92 34.62 18.39
N GLY A 211 8.66 34.30 18.05
CA GLY A 211 7.47 34.97 18.57
C GLY A 211 6.95 34.44 19.92
N ASN A 212 7.41 33.28 20.37
CA ASN A 212 7.01 32.70 21.67
C ASN A 212 8.07 31.73 22.22
N ALA A 213 8.92 32.21 23.13
CA ALA A 213 9.99 31.40 23.71
C ALA A 213 9.52 30.27 24.64
N ALA A 214 8.22 30.15 24.95
CA ALA A 214 7.65 29.00 25.65
C ALA A 214 7.34 27.80 24.73
N GLN A 215 7.42 28.00 23.41
CA GLN A 215 7.25 26.96 22.39
C GLN A 215 8.58 26.62 21.73
N THR A 216 8.69 25.40 21.19
CA THR A 216 9.83 24.95 20.39
C THR A 216 9.50 24.97 18.90
N CYS A 217 10.33 25.63 18.10
CA CYS A 217 10.22 25.70 16.63
C CYS A 217 11.41 25.02 15.96
N GLY A 218 11.53 23.70 16.18
CA GLY A 218 12.55 22.86 15.55
C GLY A 218 13.96 23.13 16.09
N GLY A 219 14.94 22.99 15.20
CA GLY A 219 16.37 23.17 15.47
C GLY A 219 17.15 23.43 14.19
N ARG A 220 18.45 23.14 14.19
CA ARG A 220 19.29 23.24 12.97
C ARG A 220 19.09 21.98 12.11
N SER A 221 18.49 22.12 10.93
CA SER A 221 18.13 20.97 10.08
C SER A 221 17.21 19.99 10.79
N ARG A 222 16.31 20.53 11.61
CA ARG A 222 15.43 19.76 12.51
C ARG A 222 14.05 20.41 12.57
N LEU A 223 13.07 19.68 12.08
CA LEU A 223 11.70 20.15 11.91
C LEU A 223 10.85 19.61 13.07
N ASN A 224 10.17 20.48 13.81
CA ASN A 224 9.01 20.06 14.60
C ASN A 224 7.86 19.87 13.63
N LEU A 225 7.47 18.61 13.39
CA LEU A 225 6.51 18.21 12.37
C LEU A 225 5.12 17.96 12.98
N PHE A 226 4.08 18.34 12.25
CA PHE A 226 2.67 18.21 12.62
C PHE A 226 1.87 17.68 11.43
N VAL A 227 0.75 16.99 11.71
CA VAL A 227 -0.16 16.48 10.69
C VAL A 227 -1.62 16.72 11.05
N ALA A 228 -2.41 17.20 10.08
CA ALA A 228 -3.87 17.22 10.11
C ALA A 228 -4.39 16.12 9.17
N ASP A 229 -4.82 14.99 9.74
CA ASP A 229 -5.29 13.84 8.96
C ASP A 229 -6.56 14.16 8.15
N GLU A 230 -7.38 15.12 8.58
CA GLU A 230 -8.59 15.55 7.86
C GLU A 230 -8.30 16.26 6.53
N LEU A 231 -7.10 16.83 6.39
CA LEU A 231 -6.64 17.47 5.15
C LEU A 231 -5.98 16.47 4.18
N GLN A 232 -5.97 15.17 4.49
CA GLN A 232 -5.52 14.12 3.59
C GLN A 232 -6.68 13.56 2.74
N SER A 233 -6.34 12.88 1.65
CA SER A 233 -7.30 12.06 0.91
C SER A 233 -7.81 10.91 1.78
N LEU A 234 -9.12 10.61 1.71
CA LEU A 234 -9.70 9.36 2.23
C LEU A 234 -9.42 8.14 1.34
N GLN A 235 -8.82 8.34 0.15
CA GLN A 235 -8.36 7.28 -0.76
C GLN A 235 -7.00 7.63 -1.40
N PRO A 236 -5.92 7.75 -0.61
CA PRO A 236 -4.59 7.97 -1.14
C PRO A 236 -4.13 6.74 -1.94
N CYS A 237 -3.14 6.87 -2.80
CA CYS A 237 -2.76 5.75 -3.66
C CYS A 237 -2.07 4.62 -2.87
N GLY A 238 -2.41 3.37 -3.20
CA GLY A 238 -2.17 2.20 -2.36
C GLY A 238 -3.24 1.93 -1.28
N TYR A 239 -4.21 2.84 -1.07
CA TYR A 239 -5.34 2.59 -0.19
C TYR A 239 -6.35 1.63 -0.82
N VAL A 240 -6.43 0.42 -0.24
CA VAL A 240 -7.58 -0.45 -0.47
C VAL A 240 -8.68 0.02 0.48
N PRO A 241 -9.78 0.61 -0.01
CA PRO A 241 -10.86 1.04 0.88
C PRO A 241 -11.39 -0.16 1.68
N PRO A 242 -11.67 0.00 2.99
CA PRO A 242 -12.39 -1.03 3.73
C PRO A 242 -13.70 -1.29 3.00
N VAL A 243 -14.10 -2.56 2.92
CA VAL A 243 -15.21 -3.00 2.06
C VAL A 243 -16.56 -2.57 2.65
N SER A 244 -16.85 -1.28 2.57
CA SER A 244 -18.10 -0.67 2.98
C SER A 244 -19.22 -1.23 2.10
N SER A 245 -20.01 -2.11 2.70
CA SER A 245 -21.16 -2.74 2.06
C SER A 245 -22.26 -1.70 1.82
N SER A 246 -22.14 -0.95 0.72
CA SER A 246 -23.14 0.03 0.30
C SER A 246 -24.18 -0.63 -0.59
N THR A 247 -25.34 -0.94 -0.01
CA THR A 247 -26.54 -1.35 -0.74
C THR A 247 -26.93 -0.25 -1.74
N ALA A 248 -27.00 -0.58 -3.02
CA ALA A 248 -27.42 0.39 -4.04
C ALA A 248 -28.86 0.87 -3.80
N LEU A 249 -29.08 2.18 -3.87
CA LEU A 249 -30.44 2.73 -3.95
C LEU A 249 -31.05 2.40 -5.32
N PRO A 250 -32.35 2.05 -5.39
CA PRO A 250 -33.04 1.78 -6.64
C PRO A 250 -33.33 3.09 -7.42
N PRO A 251 -33.47 3.02 -8.76
CA PRO A 251 -33.71 4.20 -9.59
C PRO A 251 -35.12 4.78 -9.39
N VAL A 252 -35.19 6.11 -9.35
CA VAL A 252 -36.45 6.87 -9.35
C VAL A 252 -37.13 6.71 -10.71
N SER A 253 -38.30 6.06 -10.71
CA SER A 253 -39.20 5.98 -11.87
C SER A 253 -40.43 6.85 -11.63
N THR A 254 -40.49 8.04 -12.23
CA THR A 254 -41.65 8.94 -12.09
C THR A 254 -42.68 8.66 -13.19
N SER A 255 -43.91 8.33 -12.77
CA SER A 255 -45.01 7.92 -13.66
C SER A 255 -45.74 9.08 -14.36
N VAL A 256 -46.20 8.84 -15.59
CA VAL A 256 -47.12 9.72 -16.35
C VAL A 256 -48.44 8.97 -16.62
N PRO A 257 -49.64 9.57 -16.44
CA PRO A 257 -50.90 8.82 -16.49
C PRO A 257 -51.66 8.83 -17.85
N SER A 258 -52.06 7.62 -18.26
CA SER A 258 -53.35 7.21 -18.88
C SER A 258 -54.07 8.02 -19.97
N SER A 259 -54.12 7.47 -21.19
CA SER A 259 -55.28 7.33 -22.13
C SER A 259 -54.76 6.78 -23.48
N SER A 260 -55.48 6.00 -24.32
CA SER A 260 -56.80 5.36 -24.24
C SER A 260 -56.94 4.18 -25.25
N SER A 261 -57.96 3.34 -25.04
CA SER A 261 -58.79 2.64 -26.05
C SER A 261 -58.26 1.50 -26.97
N ALA A 262 -58.81 0.31 -26.69
CA ALA A 262 -59.48 -0.64 -27.62
C ALA A 262 -58.67 -1.74 -28.38
N PRO A 263 -59.33 -2.89 -28.74
CA PRO A 263 -58.69 -4.20 -28.97
C PRO A 263 -59.06 -4.78 -30.38
N PRO A 264 -59.28 -6.09 -30.65
CA PRO A 264 -58.81 -7.37 -30.05
C PRO A 264 -58.25 -8.41 -31.08
N SER A 265 -57.65 -9.52 -30.61
CA SER A 265 -57.72 -10.87 -31.25
C SER A 265 -57.11 -11.93 -30.29
N THR A 266 -57.83 -12.94 -29.79
CA THR A 266 -57.95 -14.34 -30.33
C THR A 266 -56.61 -15.02 -30.61
N SER A 267 -56.27 -16.20 -30.07
CA SER A 267 -57.07 -17.36 -29.60
C SER A 267 -56.34 -18.06 -28.42
N ALA A 268 -56.99 -18.69 -27.43
CA ALA A 268 -57.64 -20.02 -27.48
C ALA A 268 -56.72 -21.13 -28.04
N ALA A 269 -56.59 -22.32 -27.43
CA ALA A 269 -57.06 -22.86 -26.14
C ALA A 269 -56.10 -24.02 -25.75
N SER A 270 -56.37 -25.08 -24.96
CA SER A 270 -57.61 -25.69 -24.44
C SER A 270 -57.25 -26.89 -23.53
N THR A 271 -58.07 -27.17 -22.50
CA THR A 271 -58.48 -28.53 -22.00
C THR A 271 -57.39 -29.52 -21.49
N THR A 272 -57.57 -30.52 -20.62
CA THR A 272 -58.59 -31.08 -19.67
C THR A 272 -57.82 -32.13 -18.83
N SER A 273 -58.21 -32.69 -17.67
CA SER A 273 -59.32 -32.58 -16.69
C SER A 273 -58.69 -32.88 -15.29
N ALA A 274 -59.29 -32.84 -14.09
CA ALA A 274 -60.56 -33.32 -13.52
C ALA A 274 -60.76 -34.86 -13.58
N PRO A 275 -61.44 -35.54 -12.62
CA PRO A 275 -62.16 -34.99 -11.44
C PRO A 275 -62.05 -35.79 -10.10
N LEU A 276 -62.67 -35.23 -9.03
CA LEU A 276 -63.41 -35.87 -7.90
C LEU A 276 -62.75 -36.98 -7.04
N THR A 277 -62.70 -36.87 -5.69
CA THR A 277 -63.84 -37.07 -4.76
C THR A 277 -63.45 -36.60 -3.33
N THR A 278 -64.26 -35.87 -2.53
CA THR A 278 -65.42 -36.28 -1.68
C THR A 278 -65.03 -37.11 -0.42
N ALA A 279 -65.49 -36.89 0.82
CA ALA A 279 -65.93 -35.69 1.58
C ALA A 279 -66.09 -36.00 3.09
N ALA A 280 -65.66 -35.09 3.98
CA ALA A 280 -66.24 -34.74 5.29
C ALA A 280 -66.39 -35.85 6.40
N PRO A 281 -66.97 -35.60 7.61
CA PRO A 281 -66.22 -35.68 8.88
C PRO A 281 -66.86 -36.64 9.94
N PRO A 282 -66.37 -36.70 11.20
CA PRO A 282 -66.92 -35.81 12.24
C PRO A 282 -65.96 -35.39 13.39
N THR A 283 -66.51 -34.52 14.24
CA THR A 283 -66.01 -33.85 15.46
C THR A 283 -65.40 -34.69 16.59
N THR A 284 -64.51 -34.08 17.38
CA THR A 284 -64.60 -34.09 18.86
C THR A 284 -63.90 -32.89 19.50
N THR A 285 -64.32 -32.53 20.72
CA THR A 285 -64.03 -31.25 21.38
C THR A 285 -63.21 -31.46 22.66
N THR A 286 -62.17 -30.65 22.94
CA THR A 286 -61.93 -30.06 24.29
C THR A 286 -60.72 -29.11 24.38
N LYS A 287 -61.05 -27.84 24.68
CA LYS A 287 -60.47 -26.96 25.72
C LYS A 287 -58.95 -27.04 26.02
N GLY A 288 -58.22 -26.01 25.60
CA GLY A 288 -56.76 -25.96 25.66
C GLY A 288 -56.09 -25.51 26.95
N ALA A 289 -54.75 -25.44 26.86
CA ALA A 289 -53.83 -24.75 27.74
C ALA A 289 -52.68 -24.21 26.86
N ALA A 290 -52.14 -23.04 27.18
CA ALA A 290 -51.12 -22.38 26.36
C ALA A 290 -49.70 -22.81 26.73
N SER A 291 -48.84 -23.04 25.74
CA SER A 291 -47.45 -22.58 25.80
C SER A 291 -46.80 -22.52 24.41
N THR A 292 -46.05 -21.44 24.21
CA THR A 292 -45.19 -21.07 23.10
C THR A 292 -44.41 -22.24 22.48
N THR A 293 -44.53 -22.45 21.17
CA THR A 293 -43.56 -23.23 20.38
C THR A 293 -43.00 -22.36 19.27
N SER A 294 -41.72 -22.02 19.38
CA SER A 294 -41.04 -21.07 18.50
C SER A 294 -40.90 -21.58 17.07
N SER A 295 -41.15 -20.70 16.10
CA SER A 295 -40.85 -20.95 14.69
C SER A 295 -39.34 -21.08 14.45
N SER A 296 -38.98 -21.86 13.44
CA SER A 296 -37.60 -22.13 13.04
C SER A 296 -36.85 -20.84 12.67
N LEU A 297 -35.80 -20.50 13.42
CA LEU A 297 -34.91 -19.39 13.13
C LEU A 297 -33.90 -19.80 12.05
N CYS A 298 -33.77 -18.99 10.98
CA CYS A 298 -32.65 -19.11 10.06
C CYS A 298 -31.37 -18.61 10.75
N VAL A 299 -30.37 -19.49 10.87
CA VAL A 299 -29.05 -19.14 11.40
C VAL A 299 -28.17 -18.63 10.27
N SER A 300 -27.77 -17.36 10.32
CA SER A 300 -26.68 -16.85 9.49
C SER A 300 -25.34 -17.06 10.21
N THR A 301 -24.34 -17.57 9.50
CA THR A 301 -22.99 -17.79 10.04
C THR A 301 -22.03 -16.80 9.39
N THR A 302 -21.59 -15.80 10.15
CA THR A 302 -20.53 -14.88 9.71
C THR A 302 -19.18 -15.40 10.19
N VAL A 303 -18.25 -15.65 9.27
CA VAL A 303 -16.88 -16.08 9.59
C VAL A 303 -15.98 -14.85 9.72
N VAL A 304 -15.23 -14.79 10.83
CA VAL A 304 -14.22 -13.76 11.13
C VAL A 304 -13.00 -13.93 10.22
N PRO A 305 -12.33 -12.87 9.73
CA PRO A 305 -11.09 -12.99 8.96
C PRO A 305 -10.01 -13.80 9.73
N PRO A 306 -9.36 -14.79 9.09
CA PRO A 306 -8.69 -15.86 9.83
C PRO A 306 -7.22 -15.61 10.14
N THR A 307 -6.81 -16.11 11.30
CA THR A 307 -5.49 -16.69 11.62
C THR A 307 -4.34 -16.41 10.64
N CYS A 308 -3.51 -15.42 10.95
CA CYS A 308 -2.16 -15.35 10.42
C CYS A 308 -1.40 -16.62 10.88
N GLU A 309 -1.10 -17.53 9.95
CA GLU A 309 -0.41 -18.78 10.28
C GLU A 309 1.01 -18.47 10.81
N TRP A 310 1.68 -17.50 10.19
CA TRP A 310 2.84 -16.81 10.72
C TRP A 310 2.60 -15.29 10.73
N LYS A 311 3.10 -14.57 11.75
CA LYS A 311 3.01 -13.11 11.85
C LYS A 311 4.36 -12.49 12.22
N CYS A 312 4.74 -11.45 11.50
CA CYS A 312 5.92 -10.61 11.77
C CYS A 312 5.48 -9.14 11.74
N GLY A 313 5.37 -8.50 12.90
CA GLY A 313 4.95 -7.09 12.99
C GLY A 313 3.59 -6.82 12.33
N LYS A 314 3.58 -5.95 11.32
CA LYS A 314 2.39 -5.62 10.51
C LYS A 314 2.07 -6.68 9.46
N TRP A 315 3.02 -7.55 9.11
CA TRP A 315 2.86 -8.58 8.09
C TRP A 315 2.29 -9.89 8.64
N CYS A 316 1.45 -10.54 7.83
CA CYS A 316 0.90 -11.86 8.10
C CYS A 316 1.04 -12.76 6.87
N SER A 317 1.44 -14.02 7.08
CA SER A 317 1.49 -15.01 6.00
C SER A 317 0.07 -15.39 5.56
N THR A 318 -0.11 -15.59 4.26
CA THR A 318 -1.20 -16.42 3.75
C THR A 318 -1.00 -17.87 4.24
N PRO A 319 -2.05 -18.57 4.69
CA PRO A 319 -1.93 -19.95 5.15
C PRO A 319 -1.38 -20.86 4.05
N LEU A 320 -0.41 -21.70 4.40
CA LEU A 320 0.15 -22.68 3.47
C LEU A 320 -0.94 -23.71 3.12
N PRO A 321 -1.03 -24.16 1.84
CA PRO A 321 -1.90 -25.28 1.46
C PRO A 321 -1.69 -26.50 2.36
N ASP A 322 -2.72 -27.32 2.55
CA ASP A 322 -2.58 -28.59 3.25
C ASP A 322 -1.80 -29.63 2.42
N TRP A 323 -1.11 -30.55 3.10
CA TRP A 323 -0.41 -31.67 2.47
C TRP A 323 -0.58 -32.99 3.21
N SER A 324 -0.59 -34.06 2.41
CA SER A 324 -0.65 -35.46 2.84
C SER A 324 0.42 -36.35 2.17
N ASP A 325 1.17 -35.80 1.22
CA ASP A 325 2.20 -36.47 0.44
C ASP A 325 3.40 -35.54 0.15
N VAL A 326 4.50 -36.10 -0.37
CA VAL A 326 5.74 -35.35 -0.62
C VAL A 326 5.59 -34.28 -1.71
N SER A 327 4.71 -34.47 -2.69
CA SER A 327 4.46 -33.49 -3.75
C SER A 327 3.61 -32.32 -3.23
N SER A 328 2.50 -32.58 -2.54
CA SER A 328 1.70 -31.50 -1.91
C SER A 328 2.52 -30.74 -0.87
N CYS A 329 3.39 -31.42 -0.11
CA CYS A 329 4.33 -30.78 0.81
C CYS A 329 5.29 -29.81 0.09
N LYS A 330 5.88 -30.22 -1.05
CA LYS A 330 6.75 -29.34 -1.85
C LYS A 330 6.01 -28.15 -2.45
N THR A 331 4.73 -28.30 -2.79
CA THR A 331 3.87 -27.19 -3.20
C THR A 331 3.65 -26.20 -2.05
N ALA A 332 3.38 -26.68 -0.84
CA ALA A 332 3.24 -25.84 0.34
C ALA A 332 4.56 -25.14 0.75
N TRP A 333 5.69 -25.85 0.69
CA TRP A 333 7.02 -25.24 0.81
C TRP A 333 7.23 -24.11 -0.21
N SER A 334 6.87 -24.35 -1.48
CA SER A 334 7.01 -23.35 -2.53
C SER A 334 6.19 -22.10 -2.20
N ASN A 335 4.94 -22.24 -1.75
CA ASN A 335 4.11 -21.13 -1.30
C ASN A 335 4.70 -20.40 -0.07
N CYS A 336 5.36 -21.10 0.85
CA CYS A 336 6.09 -20.48 1.97
C CYS A 336 7.27 -19.64 1.46
N ALA A 337 8.11 -20.21 0.59
CA ALA A 337 9.30 -19.55 0.07
C ALA A 337 9.00 -18.26 -0.71
N LEU A 338 7.91 -18.23 -1.49
CA LEU A 338 7.47 -17.05 -2.22
C LEU A 338 7.02 -15.88 -1.32
N GLN A 339 6.66 -16.18 -0.06
CA GLN A 339 6.21 -15.18 0.92
C GLN A 339 7.34 -14.52 1.71
N VAL A 340 8.58 -15.04 1.64
CA VAL A 340 9.69 -14.53 2.48
C VAL A 340 10.01 -13.07 2.18
N ALA A 341 10.06 -12.69 0.89
CA ALA A 341 10.31 -11.30 0.49
C ALA A 341 9.18 -10.35 0.89
N SER A 342 7.91 -10.79 0.84
CA SER A 342 6.80 -9.93 1.28
C SER A 342 6.80 -9.72 2.79
N CYS A 343 7.35 -10.66 3.56
CA CYS A 343 7.61 -10.44 4.99
C CYS A 343 8.59 -9.29 5.19
N PHE A 344 9.73 -9.30 4.50
CA PHE A 344 10.73 -8.23 4.61
C PHE A 344 10.16 -6.86 4.20
N LYS A 345 9.36 -6.80 3.13
CA LYS A 345 8.67 -5.58 2.70
C LYS A 345 7.55 -5.09 3.64
N GLY A 346 6.81 -6.01 4.28
CA GLY A 346 5.57 -5.69 4.99
C GLY A 346 5.64 -5.61 6.51
N ALA A 347 6.68 -6.20 7.14
CA ALA A 347 6.68 -6.40 8.60
C ALA A 347 6.88 -5.10 9.41
N GLY A 348 7.74 -4.20 8.92
CA GLY A 348 8.17 -2.97 9.61
C GLY A 348 9.30 -3.20 10.62
N TRP A 349 10.10 -2.15 10.90
CA TRP A 349 11.20 -2.22 11.87
C TRP A 349 10.71 -1.97 13.31
N PRO A 350 11.13 -2.77 14.33
CA PRO A 350 12.13 -3.84 14.29
C PRO A 350 11.60 -5.24 13.94
N GLU A 351 10.28 -5.45 13.87
CA GLU A 351 9.66 -6.78 13.80
C GLU A 351 9.99 -7.55 12.50
N VAL A 352 10.48 -6.86 11.47
CA VAL A 352 11.08 -7.42 10.27
C VAL A 352 12.24 -8.39 10.55
N LEU A 353 12.89 -8.28 11.72
CA LEU A 353 13.88 -9.26 12.18
C LEU A 353 13.29 -10.66 12.44
N ASP A 354 11.97 -10.80 12.60
CA ASP A 354 11.28 -12.10 12.66
C ASP A 354 11.08 -12.75 11.28
N CYS A 355 11.25 -12.00 10.18
CA CYS A 355 11.19 -12.58 8.83
C CYS A 355 12.33 -13.56 8.54
N PHE A 356 13.45 -13.45 9.27
CA PHE A 356 14.49 -14.48 9.27
C PHE A 356 13.99 -15.81 9.86
N ASP A 357 13.21 -15.79 10.95
CA ASP A 357 12.59 -17.02 11.48
C ASP A 357 11.58 -17.60 10.50
N PHE A 358 10.80 -16.75 9.82
CA PHE A 358 9.86 -17.22 8.79
C PHE A 358 10.60 -17.91 7.63
N GLY A 359 11.70 -17.33 7.16
CA GLY A 359 12.56 -17.94 6.13
C GLY A 359 13.18 -19.28 6.57
N GLU A 360 13.71 -19.35 7.80
CA GLU A 360 14.21 -20.60 8.39
C GLU A 360 13.09 -21.65 8.54
N TRP A 361 11.89 -21.25 8.94
CA TRP A 361 10.73 -22.13 9.05
C TRP A 361 10.27 -22.65 7.68
N CYS A 362 10.29 -21.83 6.63
CA CYS A 362 10.08 -22.31 5.26
C CYS A 362 11.17 -23.32 4.84
N ALA A 363 12.43 -23.12 5.22
CA ALA A 363 13.51 -24.08 4.96
C ALA A 363 13.33 -25.40 5.75
N ASP A 364 12.80 -25.34 6.97
CA ASP A 364 12.38 -26.53 7.73
C ASP A 364 11.26 -27.30 7.00
N VAL A 365 10.25 -26.61 6.42
CA VAL A 365 9.20 -27.28 5.61
C VAL A 365 9.85 -28.01 4.44
N SER A 366 10.78 -27.38 3.71
CA SER A 366 11.52 -28.02 2.61
C SER A 366 12.24 -29.29 3.06
N SER A 367 12.96 -29.19 4.19
CA SER A 367 13.73 -30.28 4.79
C SER A 367 12.84 -31.43 5.23
N TYR A 368 11.67 -31.12 5.81
CA TYR A 368 10.65 -32.10 6.16
C TYR A 368 10.11 -32.84 4.94
N CYS A 369 9.74 -32.12 3.87
CA CYS A 369 9.28 -32.74 2.62
C CYS A 369 10.38 -33.65 2.00
N GLY A 370 11.65 -33.28 2.12
CA GLY A 370 12.79 -34.08 1.66
C GLY A 370 13.07 -35.32 2.51
N SER A 371 12.78 -35.29 3.81
CA SER A 371 13.14 -36.34 4.77
C SER A 371 12.31 -37.63 4.69
N ASN A 372 11.18 -37.61 3.99
CA ASN A 372 10.18 -38.69 3.91
C ASN A 372 9.88 -39.36 5.29
N PRO A 373 9.26 -38.63 6.23
CA PRO A 373 9.16 -39.03 7.62
C PRO A 373 8.35 -40.33 7.83
N ARG A 374 8.85 -41.20 8.70
CA ARG A 374 8.11 -42.40 9.18
C ARG A 374 6.79 -41.96 9.83
N GLY A 375 5.67 -42.33 9.21
CA GLY A 375 4.31 -41.89 9.60
C GLY A 375 3.52 -41.24 8.45
N GLY A 376 4.22 -40.81 7.38
CA GLY A 376 3.64 -40.11 6.24
C GLY A 376 3.90 -38.60 6.28
N CYS A 377 3.81 -37.95 5.13
CA CYS A 377 4.13 -36.52 5.00
C CYS A 377 2.87 -35.68 5.27
N LYS A 378 2.56 -35.40 6.54
CA LYS A 378 1.37 -34.63 6.94
C LYS A 378 1.73 -33.25 7.48
N LYS A 379 0.86 -32.26 7.27
CA LYS A 379 0.98 -30.91 7.85
C LYS A 379 0.92 -30.94 9.38
N SER A 380 -0.04 -31.66 9.97
CA SER A 380 -0.18 -31.84 11.44
C SER A 380 1.14 -32.24 12.12
N ASP A 381 1.84 -33.21 11.54
CA ASP A 381 3.00 -33.84 12.15
C ASP A 381 4.24 -32.92 12.09
N PHE A 382 4.28 -32.01 11.12
CA PHE A 382 5.24 -30.90 11.11
C PHE A 382 4.85 -29.84 12.16
N TRP A 383 3.57 -29.42 12.23
CA TRP A 383 3.11 -28.39 13.18
C TRP A 383 3.35 -28.80 14.64
N HIS A 384 3.22 -30.10 14.96
CA HIS A 384 3.58 -30.63 16.28
C HIS A 384 5.08 -30.57 16.61
N ARG A 385 5.98 -30.54 15.60
CA ARG A 385 7.44 -30.47 15.78
C ARG A 385 7.99 -29.04 15.66
N LYS A 386 7.36 -28.22 14.81
CA LYS A 386 7.76 -26.88 14.38
C LYS A 386 6.49 -26.01 14.27
N PRO A 387 5.85 -25.65 15.40
CA PRO A 387 4.64 -24.83 15.39
C PRO A 387 4.92 -23.46 14.76
N ALA A 388 3.94 -22.95 14.01
CA ALA A 388 4.04 -21.65 13.37
C ALA A 388 3.88 -20.49 14.39
N LYS A 389 4.55 -19.36 14.14
CA LYS A 389 4.56 -18.18 15.03
C LYS A 389 3.41 -17.24 14.69
N GLY A 390 2.19 -17.63 15.09
CA GLY A 390 0.96 -16.86 14.90
C GLY A 390 -0.02 -17.12 16.05
N HIS A 391 -1.04 -16.28 16.22
CA HIS A 391 -2.10 -16.57 17.20
C HIS A 391 -2.77 -17.90 16.85
N SER A 392 -3.06 -18.70 17.89
CA SER A 392 -3.60 -20.06 17.84
C SER A 392 -4.69 -20.28 16.77
N PRO A 393 -4.81 -21.50 16.21
CA PRO A 393 -5.81 -21.81 15.19
C PRO A 393 -7.22 -21.38 15.62
N ALA A 394 -7.99 -20.87 14.66
CA ALA A 394 -9.22 -20.13 14.89
C ALA A 394 -10.16 -20.89 15.83
N LYS A 395 -10.34 -20.38 17.05
CA LYS A 395 -11.53 -20.73 17.83
C LYS A 395 -12.69 -19.92 17.28
N THR A 396 -13.66 -20.62 16.72
CA THR A 396 -14.93 -20.04 16.26
C THR A 396 -15.67 -19.40 17.43
N THR A 397 -15.73 -18.06 17.46
CA THR A 397 -16.55 -17.33 18.43
C THR A 397 -17.94 -17.11 17.85
N THR A 398 -18.94 -17.82 18.37
CA THR A 398 -20.34 -17.61 18.01
C THR A 398 -20.88 -16.38 18.75
N VAL A 399 -21.34 -15.38 18.00
CA VAL A 399 -22.10 -14.24 18.53
C VAL A 399 -23.51 -14.29 17.97
N THR A 400 -24.52 -14.24 18.84
CA THR A 400 -25.93 -14.38 18.48
C THR A 400 -26.65 -13.04 18.64
N THR A 401 -27.12 -12.47 17.52
CA THR A 401 -27.98 -11.27 17.52
C THR A 401 -29.27 -11.56 16.76
N THR A 402 -30.41 -11.18 17.32
CA THR A 402 -31.74 -11.48 16.78
C THR A 402 -32.26 -10.39 15.85
N CYS A 403 -32.77 -10.76 14.66
CA CYS A 403 -33.48 -9.86 13.74
C CYS A 403 -34.90 -10.39 13.43
N ALA A 404 -35.79 -9.49 12.99
CA ALA A 404 -37.22 -9.75 12.80
C ALA A 404 -37.53 -10.63 11.56
N PRO A 405 -38.66 -11.37 11.56
CA PRO A 405 -38.95 -12.39 10.55
C PRO A 405 -39.53 -11.83 9.24
N ALA A 406 -39.10 -12.39 8.11
CA ALA A 406 -39.72 -12.24 6.79
C ALA A 406 -40.19 -13.61 6.26
N THR A 407 -41.24 -13.60 5.45
CA THR A 407 -42.08 -14.77 5.12
C THR A 407 -41.41 -15.78 4.19
N SER A 408 -41.64 -17.07 4.43
CA SER A 408 -41.00 -18.18 3.71
C SER A 408 -41.78 -18.67 2.48
N THR A 409 -41.05 -19.14 1.46
CA THR A 409 -41.51 -20.16 0.51
C THR A 409 -40.57 -21.36 0.56
N SER A 410 -41.15 -22.56 0.43
CA SER A 410 -40.50 -23.82 0.78
C SER A 410 -39.91 -24.55 -0.42
N THR A 411 -38.69 -25.09 -0.29
CA THR A 411 -38.31 -26.32 -1.01
C THR A 411 -37.32 -27.16 -0.19
N LYS A 412 -37.42 -28.48 -0.35
CA LYS A 412 -36.89 -29.56 0.51
C LYS A 412 -35.37 -29.79 0.33
N PRO A 413 -34.60 -30.08 1.40
CA PRO A 413 -33.17 -30.36 1.29
C PRO A 413 -32.87 -31.76 0.75
N ALA A 414 -31.86 -31.88 -0.11
CA ALA A 414 -31.21 -33.13 -0.47
C ALA A 414 -29.79 -33.13 0.13
N ALA A 415 -29.49 -34.08 1.00
CA ALA A 415 -28.14 -34.25 1.53
C ALA A 415 -27.26 -34.93 0.48
N SER A 416 -26.18 -34.24 0.07
CA SER A 416 -25.04 -34.88 -0.56
C SER A 416 -23.78 -34.12 -0.16
N SER A 417 -22.86 -34.82 0.49
CA SER A 417 -21.54 -34.30 0.81
C SER A 417 -20.70 -34.22 -0.47
N THR A 418 -20.32 -33.03 -0.89
CA THR A 418 -19.24 -32.88 -1.89
C THR A 418 -18.37 -31.70 -1.47
N THR A 419 -17.10 -32.03 -1.19
CA THR A 419 -16.08 -31.11 -0.71
C THR A 419 -15.90 -29.95 -1.68
N THR A 420 -15.99 -28.71 -1.19
CA THR A 420 -15.79 -27.51 -2.00
C THR A 420 -14.31 -27.38 -2.37
N THR A 421 -13.90 -27.98 -3.48
CA THR A 421 -12.53 -27.84 -4.00
C THR A 421 -12.28 -26.39 -4.36
N THR A 422 -11.58 -25.66 -3.50
CA THR A 422 -11.16 -24.28 -3.78
C THR A 422 -10.22 -24.28 -4.97
N THR A 423 -10.54 -23.52 -6.01
CA THR A 423 -9.70 -23.40 -7.22
C THR A 423 -8.43 -22.60 -6.91
N GLN A 424 -7.48 -23.23 -6.22
CA GLN A 424 -6.19 -22.62 -5.90
C GLN A 424 -5.38 -22.38 -7.18
N CYS A 425 -4.77 -21.20 -7.28
CA CYS A 425 -3.83 -20.90 -8.37
C CYS A 425 -2.60 -21.82 -8.27
N PRO A 426 -2.05 -22.29 -9.40
CA PRO A 426 -0.91 -23.20 -9.39
C PRO A 426 0.34 -22.52 -8.86
N ILE A 427 0.77 -22.91 -7.65
CA ILE A 427 1.96 -22.36 -6.99
C ILE A 427 3.23 -22.75 -7.77
N PRO A 428 4.10 -21.79 -8.12
CA PRO A 428 5.32 -22.04 -8.87
C PRO A 428 6.46 -22.49 -7.97
N THR A 429 7.30 -23.37 -8.50
CA THR A 429 8.54 -23.76 -7.83
C THR A 429 9.46 -22.52 -7.73
N PRO A 430 10.06 -22.23 -6.55
CA PRO A 430 10.93 -21.07 -6.35
C PRO A 430 12.33 -21.32 -6.92
N THR A 431 12.42 -21.63 -8.22
CA THR A 431 13.69 -21.96 -8.90
C THR A 431 14.63 -20.76 -9.07
N ASN A 432 14.14 -19.56 -8.75
CA ASN A 432 14.73 -18.23 -8.92
C ASN A 432 15.48 -18.02 -10.24
N LEU A 433 14.84 -17.34 -11.19
CA LEU A 433 15.43 -16.99 -12.48
C LEU A 433 16.68 -16.11 -12.34
N CYS A 434 16.77 -15.35 -11.24
CA CYS A 434 17.82 -14.38 -10.99
C CYS A 434 18.94 -14.97 -10.13
N HIS A 435 20.16 -14.48 -10.33
CA HIS A 435 21.37 -14.99 -9.68
C HIS A 435 21.85 -14.07 -8.56
N GLN A 436 22.07 -14.64 -7.37
CA GLN A 436 22.72 -13.95 -6.25
C GLN A 436 24.20 -13.71 -6.59
N PRO A 437 24.72 -12.45 -6.53
CA PRO A 437 26.12 -12.18 -6.80
C PRO A 437 27.05 -12.76 -5.73
N THR A 438 28.30 -13.03 -6.12
CA THR A 438 29.39 -13.44 -5.22
C THR A 438 30.47 -12.37 -5.17
N ASN A 439 30.93 -12.04 -3.96
CA ASN A 439 32.09 -11.18 -3.75
C ASN A 439 32.87 -11.62 -2.51
N LEU A 440 34.04 -12.23 -2.72
CA LEU A 440 34.87 -12.77 -1.64
C LEU A 440 35.42 -11.68 -0.71
N TRP A 441 35.65 -10.46 -1.21
CA TRP A 441 36.18 -9.34 -0.42
C TRP A 441 35.17 -8.85 0.62
N PHE A 442 33.90 -8.71 0.22
CA PHE A 442 32.81 -8.35 1.12
C PHE A 442 32.17 -9.54 1.83
N GLY A 443 32.56 -10.76 1.46
CA GLY A 443 32.20 -12.01 2.14
C GLY A 443 30.80 -12.56 1.83
N TYR A 444 30.16 -12.10 0.74
CA TYR A 444 28.81 -12.55 0.32
C TYR A 444 28.82 -13.45 -0.92
N GLY A 445 27.78 -14.28 -1.05
CA GLY A 445 27.55 -15.20 -2.17
C GLY A 445 26.18 -15.89 -2.10
N PRO A 446 25.88 -16.85 -3.00
CA PRO A 446 24.69 -17.69 -2.93
C PRO A 446 24.54 -18.37 -1.57
N GLY A 447 23.34 -18.28 -0.96
CA GLY A 447 23.08 -18.79 0.40
C GLY A 447 23.79 -18.01 1.52
N LYS A 448 24.41 -16.87 1.19
CA LYS A 448 25.09 -15.97 2.14
C LYS A 448 25.09 -14.52 1.61
N PRO A 449 23.93 -13.90 1.37
CA PRO A 449 23.82 -12.51 0.94
C PRO A 449 24.23 -11.53 2.06
N VAL A 450 24.28 -10.24 1.77
CA VAL A 450 24.58 -9.22 2.78
C VAL A 450 23.45 -9.18 3.80
N GLY A 451 23.80 -9.25 5.08
CA GLY A 451 22.83 -9.30 6.18
C GLY A 451 21.95 -10.55 6.26
N GLY A 452 22.12 -11.53 5.37
CA GLY A 452 21.19 -12.66 5.23
C GLY A 452 19.91 -12.34 4.44
N ILE A 453 19.82 -11.15 3.83
CA ILE A 453 18.67 -10.75 3.02
C ILE A 453 18.77 -11.40 1.64
N GLU A 454 18.09 -12.51 1.43
CA GLU A 454 18.03 -13.19 0.13
C GLU A 454 17.23 -12.38 -0.90
N MET A 455 17.57 -12.55 -2.19
CA MET A 455 16.89 -11.83 -3.27
C MET A 455 15.47 -12.39 -3.46
N PRO A 456 14.45 -11.53 -3.67
CA PRO A 456 13.10 -12.00 -3.94
C PRO A 456 13.04 -13.02 -5.08
N VAL A 457 12.10 -13.96 -4.95
CA VAL A 457 11.98 -15.03 -5.94
C VAL A 457 11.32 -14.49 -7.20
N VAL A 458 12.07 -14.52 -8.31
CA VAL A 458 11.52 -14.33 -9.65
C VAL A 458 11.30 -15.71 -10.28
N THR A 459 10.05 -16.05 -10.59
CA THR A 459 9.70 -17.38 -11.16
C THR A 459 8.46 -17.27 -12.06
N CYS A 460 7.86 -18.40 -12.44
CA CYS A 460 6.68 -18.46 -13.30
C CYS A 460 5.46 -17.79 -12.65
N ASN A 461 4.65 -17.10 -13.47
CA ASN A 461 3.45 -16.41 -13.00
C ASN A 461 2.29 -17.41 -12.78
N ASP A 462 1.81 -17.47 -11.54
CA ASP A 462 0.68 -18.27 -11.04
C ASP A 462 -0.71 -17.77 -11.46
N LEU A 463 -0.82 -16.57 -12.04
CA LEU A 463 -2.11 -15.99 -12.44
C LEU A 463 -2.42 -16.24 -13.91
N ALA A 464 -3.43 -17.08 -14.17
CA ALA A 464 -3.88 -17.46 -15.53
C ALA A 464 -4.22 -16.25 -16.41
N ARG A 465 -4.76 -15.18 -15.82
CA ARG A 465 -5.12 -13.93 -16.52
C ARG A 465 -3.92 -13.17 -17.08
N ASP A 466 -2.77 -13.28 -16.42
CA ASP A 466 -1.55 -12.55 -16.78
C ASP A 466 -0.65 -13.36 -17.71
N TRP A 467 -0.73 -14.69 -17.59
CA TRP A 467 0.12 -15.66 -18.27
C TRP A 467 0.37 -15.44 -19.78
N PRO A 468 -0.63 -15.07 -20.62
CA PRO A 468 -0.41 -14.92 -22.06
C PRO A 468 0.61 -13.83 -22.42
N GLY A 469 0.64 -12.73 -21.66
CA GLY A 469 1.59 -11.64 -21.86
C GLY A 469 2.80 -11.69 -20.91
N TYR A 470 2.59 -12.15 -19.67
CA TYR A 470 3.51 -12.00 -18.55
C TYR A 470 3.77 -13.34 -17.83
N PRO A 471 4.54 -14.26 -18.43
CA PRO A 471 4.79 -15.60 -17.87
C PRO A 471 5.73 -15.60 -16.65
N PHE A 472 6.36 -14.46 -16.31
CA PHE A 472 7.24 -14.33 -15.15
C PHE A 472 6.70 -13.33 -14.14
N LYS A 473 7.02 -13.53 -12.86
CA LYS A 473 6.59 -12.69 -11.74
C LYS A 473 7.69 -12.60 -10.69
N GLY A 474 7.86 -11.42 -10.09
CA GLY A 474 8.68 -11.19 -8.90
C GLY A 474 7.78 -11.16 -7.66
N TYR A 475 7.97 -12.10 -6.75
CA TYR A 475 7.09 -12.28 -5.59
C TYR A 475 7.56 -11.41 -4.41
N THR A 476 6.85 -10.31 -4.17
CA THR A 476 7.15 -9.32 -3.11
C THR A 476 5.93 -8.87 -2.29
N ASP A 477 4.73 -9.39 -2.54
CA ASP A 477 3.50 -9.15 -1.75
C ASP A 477 2.88 -10.50 -1.31
N THR A 478 2.01 -10.49 -0.30
CA THR A 478 1.24 -11.68 0.12
C THR A 478 0.11 -11.99 -0.85
N ASP A 479 -0.43 -10.96 -1.52
CA ASP A 479 -1.31 -11.08 -2.67
C ASP A 479 -0.48 -11.11 -3.95
N SER A 480 -0.44 -12.28 -4.56
CA SER A 480 0.20 -12.51 -5.85
C SER A 480 -0.36 -11.62 -6.97
N GLY A 481 -1.57 -11.06 -6.83
CA GLY A 481 -2.16 -10.08 -7.73
C GLY A 481 -1.46 -8.72 -7.74
N ARG A 482 -0.82 -8.34 -6.63
CA ARG A 482 -0.07 -7.07 -6.45
C ARG A 482 1.43 -7.21 -6.76
N CYS A 483 1.92 -8.43 -7.00
CA CYS A 483 3.29 -8.69 -7.41
C CYS A 483 3.57 -8.25 -8.87
N ARG A 484 4.79 -7.72 -9.13
CA ARG A 484 5.22 -7.27 -10.46
C ARG A 484 5.27 -8.44 -11.46
N ARG A 485 4.75 -8.20 -12.67
CA ARG A 485 4.62 -9.20 -13.75
C ARG A 485 5.48 -8.79 -14.95
N TYR A 486 6.12 -9.75 -15.62
CA TYR A 486 7.13 -9.49 -16.64
C TYR A 486 6.94 -10.33 -17.92
N PRO A 487 7.13 -9.74 -19.11
CA PRO A 487 6.97 -10.44 -20.39
C PRO A 487 8.10 -11.45 -20.65
N ARG A 488 7.95 -12.27 -21.71
CA ARG A 488 8.95 -13.29 -22.12
C ARG A 488 10.39 -12.79 -22.24
N ASN A 489 10.58 -11.53 -22.64
CA ASN A 489 11.87 -10.84 -22.78
C ASN A 489 12.24 -9.97 -21.55
N GLY A 490 11.38 -9.90 -20.54
CA GLY A 490 11.53 -9.04 -19.36
C GLY A 490 12.28 -9.66 -18.18
N CYS A 491 13.01 -10.77 -18.35
CA CYS A 491 13.77 -11.36 -17.24
C CYS A 491 14.89 -10.45 -16.72
N THR A 492 15.56 -9.71 -17.61
CA THR A 492 16.62 -8.79 -17.21
C THR A 492 16.08 -7.63 -16.35
N SER A 493 14.89 -7.09 -16.68
CA SER A 493 14.22 -6.10 -15.83
C SER A 493 13.69 -6.73 -14.54
N ALA A 494 13.11 -7.93 -14.59
CA ALA A 494 12.66 -8.66 -13.40
C ALA A 494 13.79 -8.89 -12.39
N CYS A 495 14.99 -9.22 -12.86
CA CYS A 495 16.15 -9.37 -12.00
C CYS A 495 16.77 -8.04 -11.56
N ALA A 496 16.69 -6.98 -12.36
CA ALA A 496 17.10 -5.65 -11.92
C ALA A 496 16.20 -5.13 -10.78
N ASP A 497 14.90 -5.37 -10.89
CA ASP A 497 13.91 -5.10 -9.85
C ASP A 497 14.18 -5.93 -8.58
N ALA A 498 14.38 -7.25 -8.70
CA ALA A 498 14.70 -8.10 -7.55
C ALA A 498 16.04 -7.71 -6.88
N CYS A 499 17.04 -7.26 -7.65
CA CYS A 499 18.27 -6.68 -7.11
C CYS A 499 18.00 -5.39 -6.32
N LYS A 500 17.08 -4.53 -6.80
CA LYS A 500 16.69 -3.28 -6.11
C LYS A 500 15.92 -3.57 -4.82
N ASP A 501 15.01 -4.53 -4.86
CA ASP A 501 14.26 -4.98 -3.69
C ASP A 501 15.19 -5.51 -2.59
N GLN A 502 16.14 -6.40 -2.96
CA GLN A 502 17.17 -6.91 -2.04
C GLN A 502 18.03 -5.78 -1.47
N TYR A 503 18.34 -4.76 -2.27
CA TYR A 503 19.12 -3.62 -1.82
C TYR A 503 18.37 -2.80 -0.77
N GLU A 504 17.10 -2.48 -1.01
CA GLU A 504 16.23 -1.78 -0.06
C GLU A 504 16.11 -2.58 1.25
N ASP A 505 15.76 -3.87 1.17
CA ASP A 505 15.61 -4.74 2.34
C ASP A 505 16.96 -4.89 3.11
N CYS A 506 18.09 -4.86 2.41
CA CYS A 506 19.42 -4.81 3.02
C CYS A 506 19.68 -3.50 3.79
N VAL A 507 19.20 -2.37 3.29
CA VAL A 507 19.32 -1.09 3.99
C VAL A 507 18.38 -1.06 5.21
N ASP A 508 17.10 -1.35 4.99
CA ASP A 508 16.02 -1.19 5.97
C ASP A 508 16.11 -2.20 7.13
N VAL A 509 16.76 -3.35 6.90
CA VAL A 509 16.93 -4.41 7.89
C VAL A 509 18.37 -4.51 8.37
N TYR A 510 19.33 -4.72 7.46
CA TYR A 510 20.70 -5.03 7.86
C TYR A 510 21.51 -3.79 8.22
N ALA A 511 21.48 -2.73 7.40
CA ALA A 511 22.15 -1.49 7.76
C ALA A 511 21.49 -0.85 9.00
N GLN A 512 20.15 -0.79 9.04
CA GLN A 512 19.41 -0.28 10.19
C GLN A 512 19.69 -1.07 11.48
N GLY A 513 19.76 -2.41 11.45
CA GLY A 513 20.18 -3.18 12.62
C GLY A 513 21.62 -2.91 13.05
N CYS A 514 22.51 -2.54 12.12
CA CYS A 514 23.86 -2.07 12.44
C CYS A 514 23.90 -0.64 13.02
N LYS A 515 22.80 0.13 12.97
CA LYS A 515 22.62 1.44 13.64
C LYS A 515 22.25 1.29 15.12
N VAL A 516 21.42 0.30 15.44
CA VAL A 516 20.80 0.12 16.78
C VAL A 516 21.65 -0.72 17.74
N ARG A 517 22.83 -1.22 17.31
CA ARG A 517 23.70 -2.07 18.15
C ARG A 517 24.12 -1.34 19.44
N PRO A 518 23.77 -1.85 20.63
CA PRO A 518 24.16 -1.20 21.88
C PRO A 518 25.69 -1.22 22.03
N ARG A 519 26.30 -0.04 22.22
CA ARG A 519 27.71 0.05 22.60
C ARG A 519 27.89 -0.68 23.93
N ARG A 520 28.82 -1.64 23.98
CA ARG A 520 29.10 -2.52 25.13
C ARG A 520 29.70 -1.82 26.36
N SER A 521 29.54 -0.51 26.47
CA SER A 521 30.15 0.34 27.50
C SER A 521 29.33 1.63 27.65
N LEU A 522 28.29 1.56 28.46
CA LEU A 522 27.81 2.63 29.35
C LEU A 522 26.87 1.97 30.35
N GLY A 523 27.29 1.87 31.61
CA GLY A 523 26.39 1.46 32.69
C GLY A 523 25.44 2.61 33.00
N GLY A 524 24.16 2.42 32.70
CA GLY A 524 23.11 3.39 32.96
C GLY A 524 21.76 2.69 32.92
N ASP A 525 20.94 2.91 33.94
CA ASP A 525 19.69 2.21 34.17
C ASP A 525 18.59 2.64 33.18
N GLY A 526 18.60 2.04 31.99
CA GLY A 526 17.50 2.08 31.05
C GLY A 526 16.42 1.06 31.45
N GLY A 527 15.21 1.55 31.75
CA GLY A 527 14.11 0.73 32.26
C GLY A 527 13.70 -0.45 31.38
N ASP A 528 12.99 -1.41 31.97
CA ASP A 528 12.83 -2.79 31.50
C ASP A 528 12.44 -2.95 30.01
N ASN A 529 11.59 -2.07 29.49
CA ASN A 529 11.13 -2.08 28.09
C ASN A 529 12.25 -1.80 27.07
N TYR A 530 13.21 -0.93 27.39
CA TYR A 530 14.38 -0.67 26.52
C TYR A 530 15.28 -1.91 26.48
N PHE A 531 15.42 -2.60 27.60
CA PHE A 531 16.24 -3.80 27.73
C PHE A 531 15.66 -4.97 26.91
N GLU A 532 14.33 -5.09 26.81
CA GLU A 532 13.68 -6.14 26.01
C GLU A 532 13.80 -5.87 24.50
N PHE A 533 13.53 -4.64 24.05
CA PHE A 533 13.75 -4.21 22.65
C PHE A 533 15.22 -4.41 22.23
N ALA A 534 16.18 -3.96 23.03
CA ALA A 534 17.60 -4.12 22.74
C ALA A 534 18.01 -5.60 22.69
N ARG A 535 17.47 -6.47 23.57
CA ARG A 535 17.68 -7.93 23.50
C ARG A 535 17.07 -8.57 22.26
N ALA A 536 15.89 -8.12 21.81
CA ALA A 536 15.24 -8.62 20.61
C ALA A 536 16.08 -8.32 19.36
N VAL A 537 16.56 -7.08 19.23
CA VAL A 537 17.46 -6.66 18.14
C VAL A 537 18.82 -7.35 18.25
N ASP A 538 19.43 -7.43 19.44
CA ASP A 538 20.76 -8.07 19.61
C ASP A 538 20.73 -9.57 19.26
N LYS A 539 19.68 -10.32 19.62
CA LYS A 539 19.55 -11.75 19.25
C LYS A 539 19.82 -12.04 17.76
N ARG A 540 19.35 -11.16 16.86
CA ARG A 540 19.54 -11.27 15.40
C ARG A 540 20.79 -10.55 14.92
N THR A 541 21.03 -9.34 15.44
CA THR A 541 22.09 -8.45 14.96
C THR A 541 23.46 -8.69 15.60
N TYR A 542 23.60 -9.50 16.66
CA TYR A 542 24.85 -9.76 17.40
C TYR A 542 26.00 -10.29 16.50
N ARG A 543 25.67 -10.98 15.40
CA ARG A 543 26.65 -11.50 14.42
C ARG A 543 27.01 -10.52 13.29
N TRP A 544 26.36 -9.36 13.21
CA TRP A 544 26.60 -8.36 12.17
C TRP A 544 27.71 -7.39 12.57
N HIS A 545 28.97 -7.80 12.39
CA HIS A 545 30.14 -7.07 12.91
C HIS A 545 30.38 -5.66 12.33
N ASP A 546 29.58 -5.22 11.37
CA ASP A 546 29.67 -3.91 10.72
C ASP A 546 29.02 -2.79 11.54
N ASN A 547 29.37 -1.55 11.20
CA ASN A 547 28.61 -0.35 11.58
C ASN A 547 27.67 0.05 10.43
N TYR A 548 26.74 0.98 10.67
CA TYR A 548 25.77 1.45 9.65
C TYR A 548 26.42 1.79 8.30
N SER A 549 27.54 2.52 8.30
CA SER A 549 28.24 2.94 7.06
C SER A 549 28.85 1.75 6.31
N GLY A 550 29.51 0.82 7.01
CA GLY A 550 30.06 -0.40 6.43
C GLY A 550 28.98 -1.35 5.91
N ALA A 551 27.86 -1.47 6.64
CA ALA A 551 26.70 -2.25 6.24
C ALA A 551 26.05 -1.68 4.96
N LEU A 552 25.78 -0.37 4.92
CA LEU A 552 25.28 0.34 3.73
C LEU A 552 26.25 0.20 2.55
N GLY A 553 27.56 0.27 2.79
CA GLY A 553 28.60 0.03 1.79
C GLY A 553 28.52 -1.38 1.18
N LYS A 554 28.30 -2.40 2.01
CA LYS A 554 28.07 -3.79 1.57
C LYS A 554 26.76 -3.95 0.78
N CYS A 555 25.64 -3.37 1.24
CA CYS A 555 24.39 -3.38 0.47
C CYS A 555 24.58 -2.75 -0.92
N LYS A 556 25.20 -1.56 -0.99
CA LYS A 556 25.52 -0.88 -2.26
C LYS A 556 26.46 -1.70 -3.14
N ALA A 557 27.41 -2.45 -2.57
CA ALA A 557 28.29 -3.34 -3.32
C ALA A 557 27.53 -4.53 -3.90
N GLN A 558 26.73 -5.22 -3.08
CA GLN A 558 25.90 -6.34 -3.50
C GLN A 558 24.92 -5.93 -4.60
N TYR A 559 24.26 -4.78 -4.50
CA TYR A 559 23.37 -4.26 -5.54
C TYR A 559 24.07 -4.11 -6.91
N ARG A 560 25.24 -3.46 -6.93
CA ARG A 560 26.04 -3.25 -8.16
C ARG A 560 26.53 -4.57 -8.77
N ASP A 561 26.94 -5.52 -7.94
CA ASP A 561 27.33 -6.86 -8.41
C ASP A 561 26.11 -7.67 -8.89
N CYS A 562 24.94 -7.52 -8.24
CA CYS A 562 23.68 -8.16 -8.60
C CYS A 562 23.22 -7.73 -10.00
N LEU A 563 23.21 -6.42 -10.28
CA LEU A 563 22.92 -5.90 -11.62
C LEU A 563 23.92 -6.42 -12.67
N ARG A 564 25.20 -6.57 -12.30
CA ARG A 564 26.23 -7.10 -13.23
C ARG A 564 25.98 -8.56 -13.60
N VAL A 565 25.71 -9.44 -12.62
CA VAL A 565 25.51 -10.88 -12.88
C VAL A 565 24.17 -11.16 -13.57
N ASN A 566 23.16 -10.30 -13.38
CA ASN A 566 21.83 -10.49 -13.97
C ASN A 566 21.63 -9.81 -15.35
N ARG A 567 22.58 -8.99 -15.83
CA ARG A 567 22.46 -8.21 -17.08
C ARG A 567 22.14 -9.04 -18.33
N GLY A 568 22.49 -10.33 -18.35
CA GLY A 568 22.24 -11.26 -19.46
C GLY A 568 21.26 -12.40 -19.15
N VAL A 569 20.58 -12.36 -18.01
CA VAL A 569 19.66 -13.44 -17.60
C VAL A 569 18.43 -13.46 -18.52
N THR A 570 18.12 -14.65 -19.03
CA THR A 570 16.95 -14.91 -19.87
C THR A 570 16.11 -16.05 -19.29
N GLY A 571 14.80 -15.98 -19.44
CA GLY A 571 13.87 -17.05 -19.07
C GLY A 571 13.72 -18.11 -20.17
N ALA A 572 14.76 -18.33 -20.98
CA ALA A 572 14.72 -19.28 -22.08
C ALA A 572 14.45 -20.72 -21.57
N GLY A 573 13.47 -21.40 -22.16
CA GLY A 573 13.04 -22.74 -21.74
C GLY A 573 12.33 -22.79 -20.38
N LYS A 574 12.16 -21.66 -19.68
CA LYS A 574 11.44 -21.58 -18.40
C LYS A 574 9.97 -21.27 -18.62
N CYS A 575 9.13 -21.69 -17.68
CA CYS A 575 7.71 -21.35 -17.66
C CYS A 575 7.04 -21.71 -19.01
N PRO A 576 7.13 -22.97 -19.49
CA PRO A 576 6.71 -23.34 -20.85
C PRO A 576 5.19 -23.34 -21.03
N ARG A 577 4.43 -23.70 -19.98
CA ARG A 577 2.96 -23.70 -19.95
C ARG A 577 2.45 -23.34 -18.55
N PHE A 578 1.24 -22.78 -18.48
CA PHE A 578 0.60 -22.46 -17.22
C PHE A 578 0.41 -23.72 -16.37
N GLY A 579 0.76 -23.67 -15.08
CA GLY A 579 0.70 -24.79 -14.15
C GLY A 579 1.64 -25.97 -14.47
N GLY A 580 2.58 -25.80 -15.40
CA GLY A 580 3.60 -26.80 -15.76
C GLY A 580 4.98 -26.16 -15.71
N TRP A 581 5.46 -25.99 -14.49
CA TRP A 581 6.62 -25.19 -14.10
C TRP A 581 7.96 -25.89 -14.31
#